data_AF-A0A946H7S7-F1
#
_entry.id   AF-A0A946H7S7-F1
#
_cell.length_a   1.000
_cell.length_b   1.000
_cell.length_c   1.000
_cell.angle_alpha   90.00
_cell.angle_beta   90.00
_cell.angle_gamma   90.00
#
_symmetry.space_group_name_H-M   'P 1'
#
loop_
_entity.id
_entity.type
_entity.pdbx_description
1 polymer ?
#
loop_
_entity_poly.entity_id
_entity_poly.type
_entity_poly.pdbx_seq_one_letter_code
_entity_poly.pdbx_strand_id
1 'polypeptide(L)'
;MKKLILSCLILLAFNFLSFSSWAHINDSKTNRSTQEVSFKVKVKGEKAIQGASVSVYNGTTILAAGKTNSQGIASIIIKNFNGEPIIIKIRAAGYKYFVKENVSVSQGETIEINLTSIGIGTKITEDAKTDIEKKKEAFEEDKNEALKKTESIKKEAESITNKTEDLHQKVENQETEIKDLNDKTAESLQKAEEIKKNAASHVEEADKKSGADQKTREAEARERESQAKNREDALTEAMEAQQEEEAKKLEKKAEKADKKVDKKEDKLEDKAEKEAKEMKKEASKEIKKEEKELKEEEEEAKKEKKEAQEKEKEEEQKLKELEKAEKEAVKQEKEAEAIVKEAEKLEDKTESYEDKMAALDNDQKKIDEKRGKLKDDQKELDKRIKKGKKLDKAKEDQAKIDEKNSKLDDDQEKLDDKRSKLKKKFKKYL
;
A
#
# COMPACT_ATOMS: atom_id res chain seq x y z
N MET A 1 55.98 13.41 35.58
CA MET A 1 57.43 13.75 35.61
C MET A 1 57.66 14.88 36.62
N LYS A 2 58.87 14.98 37.18
CA LYS A 2 59.64 16.18 37.63
C LYS A 2 58.87 17.54 37.60
N LYS A 3 58.84 18.41 38.62
CA LYS A 3 59.62 18.60 39.89
C LYS A 3 58.65 19.09 41.00
N LEU A 4 58.77 18.88 42.34
CA LEU A 4 59.88 18.97 43.32
C LEU A 4 60.28 20.42 43.69
N ILE A 5 60.60 20.67 44.98
CA ILE A 5 61.16 21.91 45.62
C ILE A 5 60.07 22.94 46.06
N LEU A 6 60.05 23.53 47.29
CA LEU A 6 60.93 23.41 48.48
C LEU A 6 60.16 23.46 49.82
N SER A 7 60.79 22.88 50.84
CA SER A 7 60.52 23.09 52.28
C SER A 7 60.79 24.53 52.75
N CYS A 8 60.16 24.97 53.84
CA CYS A 8 60.91 25.66 54.88
C CYS A 8 60.31 25.36 56.26
N LEU A 9 61.16 25.02 57.23
CA LEU A 9 60.78 24.54 58.56
C LEU A 9 61.62 25.27 59.60
N ILE A 10 60.95 25.96 60.53
CA ILE A 10 61.60 26.59 61.69
C ILE A 10 60.77 26.24 62.93
N LEU A 11 61.36 25.40 63.79
CA LEU A 11 60.94 25.28 65.19
C LEU A 11 61.50 26.48 65.95
N LEU A 12 60.80 26.90 67.01
CA LEU A 12 61.45 27.24 68.28
C LEU A 12 60.47 26.94 69.43
N ALA A 13 61.00 26.42 70.53
CA ALA A 13 60.24 25.93 71.68
C ALA A 13 61.11 25.97 72.96
N PHE A 14 60.50 25.67 74.12
CA PHE A 14 61.14 25.43 75.42
C PHE A 14 61.95 26.58 76.06
N ASN A 15 61.36 27.27 77.05
CA ASN A 15 61.47 26.95 78.50
C ASN A 15 60.75 28.05 79.32
N PHE A 16 60.00 27.78 80.40
CA PHE A 16 60.40 27.21 81.71
C PHE A 16 61.40 28.07 82.50
N LEU A 17 60.92 28.96 83.37
CA LEU A 17 60.78 28.68 84.81
C LEU A 17 60.20 29.86 85.59
N SER A 18 59.41 29.55 86.62
CA SER A 18 59.01 30.52 87.65
C SER A 18 60.07 30.59 88.75
N PHE A 19 60.41 31.78 89.23
CA PHE A 19 60.81 31.94 90.62
C PHE A 19 60.30 33.28 91.18
N SER A 20 59.69 33.23 92.35
CA SER A 20 59.09 34.38 93.03
C SER A 20 60.13 35.17 93.83
N SER A 21 59.92 36.48 93.96
CA SER A 21 60.46 37.26 95.06
C SER A 21 59.33 38.07 95.69
N TRP A 22 59.22 37.96 97.01
CA TRP A 22 58.15 38.52 97.82
C TRP A 22 58.60 39.86 98.39
N ALA A 23 57.86 40.93 98.09
CA ALA A 23 58.10 42.26 98.61
C ALA A 23 56.77 42.85 99.13
N HIS A 24 56.86 43.66 100.18
CA HIS A 24 55.72 43.95 101.05
C HIS A 24 54.53 44.65 100.39
N ILE A 25 53.37 44.24 100.90
CA ILE A 25 52.12 44.99 101.03
C ILE A 25 52.35 46.52 101.03
N ASN A 26 51.65 47.22 100.15
CA ASN A 26 51.18 48.57 100.45
C ASN A 26 49.68 48.65 100.07
N ASP A 27 48.80 48.48 101.07
CA ASP A 27 47.33 48.35 100.89
C ASP A 27 46.70 49.71 100.58
N SER A 28 46.97 50.22 99.38
CA SER A 28 46.26 51.36 98.81
C SER A 28 44.92 50.91 98.22
N LYS A 29 43.98 50.55 99.10
CA LYS A 29 42.54 50.65 98.82
C LYS A 29 42.17 52.12 98.57
N THR A 30 42.53 52.64 97.39
CA THR A 30 41.84 53.79 96.81
C THR A 30 40.41 53.32 96.59
N ASN A 31 39.52 53.71 97.50
CA ASN A 31 38.13 53.27 97.54
C ASN A 31 37.35 53.95 96.40
N ARG A 32 37.63 53.55 95.16
CA ARG A 32 36.92 54.01 93.95
C ARG A 32 35.48 53.56 94.10
N SER A 33 34.58 54.53 94.30
CA SER A 33 33.15 54.29 94.37
C SER A 33 32.68 53.61 93.07
N THR A 34 32.38 52.31 93.15
CA THR A 34 31.92 51.53 92.01
C THR A 34 30.56 52.03 91.56
N GLN A 35 30.52 52.73 90.43
CA GLN A 35 29.34 53.46 89.97
C GLN A 35 28.63 52.75 88.81
N GLU A 36 27.35 53.04 88.60
CA GLU A 36 26.67 52.65 87.37
C GLU A 36 27.00 53.67 86.27
N VAL A 37 27.47 53.19 85.10
CA VAL A 37 27.78 54.04 83.93
C VAL A 37 26.92 53.62 82.75
N SER A 38 26.15 54.57 82.22
CA SER A 38 25.33 54.43 81.04
C SER A 38 25.91 55.24 79.88
N PHE A 39 26.07 54.61 78.72
CA PHE A 39 26.60 55.22 77.50
C PHE A 39 25.94 54.58 76.27
N LYS A 40 26.23 55.11 75.08
CA LYS A 40 25.65 54.65 73.81
C LYS A 40 26.76 54.18 72.86
N VAL A 41 26.47 53.13 72.09
CA VAL A 41 27.32 52.68 70.99
C VAL A 41 26.53 52.82 69.69
N LYS A 42 27.07 53.59 68.74
CA LYS A 42 26.42 53.93 67.46
C LYS A 42 27.18 53.25 66.32
N VAL A 43 26.50 52.34 65.63
CA VAL A 43 27.08 51.44 64.62
C VAL A 43 26.55 51.79 63.23
N LYS A 44 27.48 52.00 62.29
CA LYS A 44 27.19 52.36 60.90
C LYS A 44 28.10 51.59 59.93
N GLY A 45 27.64 51.42 58.70
CA GLY A 45 28.46 51.17 57.52
C GLY A 45 28.35 52.41 56.65
N GLU A 46 27.91 52.23 55.41
CA GLU A 46 27.41 53.33 54.55
C GLU A 46 26.18 54.04 55.15
N LYS A 47 25.37 53.29 55.92
CA LYS A 47 24.18 53.76 56.65
C LYS A 47 24.17 53.19 58.07
N ALA A 48 23.27 53.67 58.93
CA ALA A 48 23.09 53.12 60.27
C ALA A 48 22.71 51.63 60.21
N ILE A 49 23.32 50.79 61.07
CA ILE A 49 23.11 49.33 61.04
C ILE A 49 22.18 48.93 62.19
N GLN A 50 20.94 48.55 61.86
CA GLN A 50 19.98 47.98 62.81
C GLN A 50 20.29 46.53 63.15
N GLY A 51 20.03 46.11 64.39
CA GLY A 51 20.14 44.72 64.83
C GLY A 51 21.57 44.20 65.03
N ALA A 52 22.59 45.06 64.92
CA ALA A 52 23.97 44.70 65.22
C ALA A 52 24.10 44.37 66.72
N SER A 53 24.69 43.21 67.03
CA SER A 53 24.98 42.80 68.40
C SER A 53 26.23 43.52 68.88
N VAL A 54 26.10 44.23 70.02
CA VAL A 54 27.19 44.92 70.72
C VAL A 54 27.44 44.19 72.05
N SER A 55 28.70 43.91 72.36
CA SER A 55 29.08 43.23 73.61
C SER A 55 30.31 43.89 74.22
N VAL A 56 30.26 44.11 75.52
CA VAL A 56 31.23 44.92 76.28
C VAL A 56 31.88 44.06 77.35
N TYR A 57 33.21 44.12 77.43
CA TYR A 57 34.03 43.29 78.31
C TYR A 57 35.01 44.13 79.15
N ASN A 58 35.39 43.63 80.32
CA ASN A 58 36.68 43.91 80.94
C ASN A 58 37.47 42.59 80.98
N GLY A 59 38.64 42.57 80.33
CA GLY A 59 39.38 41.35 80.04
C GLY A 59 38.53 40.31 79.30
N THR A 60 38.32 39.16 79.93
CA THR A 60 37.48 38.06 79.43
C THR A 60 36.01 38.16 79.88
N THR A 61 35.69 38.96 80.89
CA THR A 61 34.37 39.03 81.52
C THR A 61 33.45 39.99 80.77
N ILE A 62 32.25 39.52 80.38
CA ILE A 62 31.20 40.39 79.81
C ILE A 62 30.62 41.26 80.93
N LEU A 63 30.67 42.58 80.73
CA LEU A 63 30.04 43.57 81.63
C LEU A 63 28.63 43.96 81.18
N ALA A 64 28.40 44.02 79.86
CA ALA A 64 27.10 44.38 79.28
C ALA A 64 26.98 43.91 77.82
N ALA A 65 25.75 43.81 77.32
CA ALA A 65 25.47 43.55 75.91
C ALA A 65 24.17 44.25 75.48
N GLY A 66 24.04 44.53 74.18
CA GLY A 66 22.86 45.16 73.60
C GLY A 66 22.75 44.90 72.09
N LYS A 67 21.65 45.35 71.49
CA LYS A 67 21.47 45.38 70.03
C LYS A 67 21.13 46.79 69.58
N THR A 68 21.55 47.15 68.37
CA THR A 68 21.25 48.47 67.81
C THR A 68 19.80 48.58 67.32
N ASN A 69 19.20 49.73 67.58
CA ASN A 69 17.89 50.12 67.05
C ASN A 69 17.96 50.53 65.57
N SER A 70 16.85 50.98 64.99
CA SER A 70 16.76 51.48 63.60
C SER A 70 17.65 52.68 63.28
N GLN A 71 18.12 53.42 64.30
CA GLN A 71 19.09 54.52 64.16
C GLN A 71 20.55 54.05 64.30
N GLY A 72 20.78 52.73 64.43
CA GLY A 72 22.10 52.15 64.63
C GLY A 72 22.63 52.29 66.07
N ILE A 73 21.80 52.67 67.04
CA ILE A 73 22.21 52.97 68.42
C ILE A 73 21.84 51.83 69.36
N ALA A 74 22.81 51.35 70.14
CA ALA A 74 22.61 50.49 71.30
C ALA A 74 22.91 51.29 72.57
N SER A 75 21.96 51.36 73.51
CA SER A 75 22.22 51.88 74.86
C SER A 75 22.84 50.78 75.73
N ILE A 76 23.90 51.11 76.45
CA ILE A 76 24.67 50.20 77.30
C ILE A 76 24.67 50.75 78.73
N ILE A 77 24.54 49.86 79.71
CA ILE A 77 24.66 50.18 81.14
C ILE A 77 25.62 49.17 81.77
N ILE A 78 26.69 49.66 82.41
CA ILE A 78 27.63 48.85 83.20
C ILE A 78 27.36 49.14 84.67
N LYS A 79 27.12 48.09 85.45
CA LYS A 79 27.00 48.17 86.92
C LYS A 79 28.36 47.97 87.58
N ASN A 80 28.54 48.58 88.75
CA ASN A 80 29.75 48.46 89.58
C ASN A 80 31.07 48.80 88.84
N PHE A 81 31.04 49.79 87.94
CA PHE A 81 32.21 50.17 87.15
C PHE A 81 33.31 50.78 88.01
N ASN A 82 34.53 50.28 87.86
CA ASN A 82 35.74 50.63 88.62
C ASN A 82 36.66 51.66 87.92
N GLY A 83 36.28 52.12 86.73
CA GLY A 83 37.05 53.08 85.92
C GLY A 83 38.12 52.43 85.02
N GLU A 84 38.15 51.12 84.85
CA GLU A 84 39.09 50.44 83.96
C GLU A 84 38.64 50.48 82.48
N PRO A 85 39.57 50.53 81.50
CA PRO A 85 39.22 50.49 80.09
C PRO A 85 38.51 49.18 79.69
N ILE A 86 37.49 49.30 78.83
CA ILE A 86 36.69 48.18 78.33
C ILE A 86 37.04 47.79 76.88
N ILE A 87 36.59 46.60 76.47
CA ILE A 87 36.64 46.11 75.09
C ILE A 87 35.22 46.03 74.54
N ILE A 88 34.98 46.65 73.37
CA ILE A 88 33.69 46.62 72.67
C ILE A 88 33.83 45.72 71.43
N LYS A 89 32.97 44.70 71.31
CA LYS A 89 32.94 43.73 70.20
C LYS A 89 31.59 43.80 69.48
N ILE A 90 31.60 43.82 68.15
CA ILE A 90 30.40 44.04 67.32
C ILE A 90 30.29 43.04 66.17
N ARG A 91 29.08 42.50 65.98
CA ARG A 91 28.72 41.58 64.89
C ARG A 91 27.41 42.00 64.22
N ALA A 92 27.41 42.10 62.89
CA ALA A 92 26.23 42.34 62.06
C ALA A 92 26.27 41.46 60.80
N ALA A 93 25.11 41.06 60.27
CA ALA A 93 25.03 40.24 59.07
C ALA A 93 25.49 41.02 57.82
N GLY A 94 26.31 40.41 56.97
CA GLY A 94 26.90 41.07 55.79
C GLY A 94 28.10 41.98 56.06
N TYR A 95 28.52 42.14 57.32
CA TYR A 95 29.65 42.99 57.73
C TYR A 95 30.75 42.18 58.44
N LYS A 96 32.00 42.65 58.31
CA LYS A 96 33.15 42.08 59.02
C LYS A 96 32.98 42.28 60.54
N TYR A 97 33.37 41.26 61.31
CA TYR A 97 33.39 41.31 62.77
C TYR A 97 34.42 42.35 63.25
N PHE A 98 34.07 43.11 64.29
CA PHE A 98 34.85 44.26 64.74
C PHE A 98 35.09 44.23 66.26
N VAL A 99 36.28 44.66 66.68
CA VAL A 99 36.70 44.75 68.08
C VAL A 99 37.42 46.08 68.29
N LYS A 100 37.10 46.79 69.36
CA LYS A 100 37.77 48.02 69.81
C LYS A 100 38.18 47.84 71.28
N GLU A 101 39.47 47.87 71.55
CA GLU A 101 40.05 47.62 72.86
C GLU A 101 40.46 48.93 73.56
N ASN A 102 40.75 48.85 74.86
CA ASN A 102 41.23 49.98 75.68
C ASN A 102 40.34 51.23 75.61
N VAL A 103 39.02 51.04 75.62
CA VAL A 103 38.03 52.13 75.55
C VAL A 103 37.69 52.60 76.97
N SER A 104 38.12 53.80 77.35
CA SER A 104 37.57 54.50 78.51
C SER A 104 36.12 54.93 78.22
N VAL A 105 35.25 54.96 79.24
CA VAL A 105 33.85 55.39 79.10
C VAL A 105 33.37 56.28 80.24
N SER A 106 32.57 57.29 79.89
CA SER A 106 31.99 58.28 80.78
C SER A 106 30.45 58.25 80.76
N GLN A 107 29.82 58.78 81.82
CA GLN A 107 28.36 58.86 81.90
C GLN A 107 27.78 59.73 80.77
N GLY A 108 26.84 59.17 80.01
CA GLY A 108 26.17 59.82 78.88
C GLY A 108 26.93 59.80 77.54
N GLU A 109 28.13 59.22 77.50
CA GLU A 109 29.00 59.22 76.31
C GLU A 109 28.36 58.49 75.11
N THR A 110 28.75 58.83 73.87
CA THR A 110 28.33 58.13 72.65
C THR A 110 29.53 57.77 71.78
N ILE A 111 29.74 56.48 71.58
CA ILE A 111 30.90 55.89 70.91
C ILE A 111 30.49 55.47 69.49
N GLU A 112 31.04 56.13 68.47
CA GLU A 112 30.80 55.72 67.08
C GLU A 112 31.76 54.61 66.61
N ILE A 113 31.22 53.63 65.87
CA ILE A 113 31.96 52.54 65.23
C ILE A 113 31.46 52.37 63.78
N ASN A 114 32.40 52.22 62.85
CA ASN A 114 32.13 51.92 61.43
C ASN A 114 32.45 50.45 61.12
N LEU A 115 31.60 49.74 60.38
CA LEU A 115 31.80 48.36 59.94
C LEU A 115 31.97 48.27 58.41
N THR A 116 32.85 47.37 57.96
CA THR A 116 33.09 47.11 56.53
C THR A 116 32.20 45.99 55.99
N SER A 117 31.57 46.19 54.82
CA SER A 117 30.75 45.18 54.13
C SER A 117 31.57 43.98 53.61
N ILE A 118 30.90 42.87 53.32
CA ILE A 118 31.48 41.62 52.79
C ILE A 118 31.19 41.41 51.29
N GLY A 119 30.13 41.99 50.72
CA GLY A 119 30.00 42.20 49.27
C GLY A 119 29.65 41.01 48.35
N ILE A 120 29.16 39.87 48.88
CA ILE A 120 29.00 38.62 48.09
C ILE A 120 27.64 38.48 47.35
N GLY A 121 26.63 39.27 47.70
CA GLY A 121 25.22 38.87 47.48
C GLY A 121 24.56 39.07 46.11
N THR A 122 25.07 39.92 45.20
CA THR A 122 24.26 40.43 44.06
C THR A 122 24.52 39.79 42.69
N LYS A 123 25.78 39.51 42.33
CA LYS A 123 26.12 39.11 40.94
C LYS A 123 25.54 37.76 40.51
N ILE A 124 25.58 36.76 41.39
CA ILE A 124 25.18 35.37 41.08
C ILE A 124 23.73 35.28 40.59
N THR A 125 22.86 36.20 41.03
CA THR A 125 21.43 36.25 40.65
C THR A 125 21.14 37.00 39.35
N GLU A 126 22.10 37.70 38.76
CA GLU A 126 21.96 38.39 37.47
C GLU A 126 22.48 37.53 36.32
N ASP A 127 23.67 36.94 36.49
CA ASP A 127 24.27 35.99 35.53
C ASP A 127 23.29 34.84 35.23
N ALA A 128 22.73 34.22 36.28
CA ALA A 128 21.80 33.09 36.16
C ALA A 128 20.46 33.44 35.48
N LYS A 129 20.02 34.70 35.47
CA LYS A 129 18.84 35.14 34.71
C LYS A 129 19.19 35.29 33.24
N THR A 130 20.27 36.00 32.95
CA THR A 130 20.77 36.24 31.59
C THR A 130 21.02 34.93 30.83
N ASP A 131 21.51 33.91 31.55
CA ASP A 131 21.77 32.57 31.01
C ASP A 131 20.51 31.71 30.78
N ILE A 132 19.38 32.05 31.40
CA ILE A 132 18.06 31.46 31.14
C ILE A 132 17.39 32.19 29.97
N GLU A 133 17.51 33.52 29.93
CA GLU A 133 16.92 34.38 28.91
C GLU A 133 17.47 34.04 27.51
N LYS A 134 18.80 34.01 27.37
CA LYS A 134 19.47 33.56 26.12
C LYS A 134 19.10 32.14 25.70
N LYS A 135 18.85 31.23 26.65
CA LYS A 135 18.43 29.85 26.36
C LYS A 135 16.97 29.79 25.89
N LYS A 136 16.12 30.75 26.26
CA LYS A 136 14.77 30.90 25.70
C LYS A 136 14.80 31.50 24.30
N GLU A 137 15.61 32.53 24.08
CA GLU A 137 15.77 33.15 22.76
C GLU A 137 16.27 32.13 21.71
N ALA A 138 17.35 31.41 22.02
CA ALA A 138 17.86 30.35 21.15
C ALA A 138 16.84 29.21 20.95
N PHE A 139 16.12 28.81 22.01
CA PHE A 139 15.11 27.76 21.91
C PHE A 139 13.90 28.17 21.04
N GLU A 140 13.44 29.42 21.10
CA GLU A 140 12.39 29.90 20.21
C GLU A 140 12.88 30.03 18.75
N GLU A 141 14.16 30.33 18.51
CA GLU A 141 14.75 30.29 17.16
C GLU A 141 14.80 28.84 16.61
N ASP A 142 15.35 27.89 17.37
CA ASP A 142 15.36 26.45 17.06
C ASP A 142 13.94 25.91 16.80
N LYS A 143 12.97 26.28 17.64
CA LYS A 143 11.55 25.91 17.54
C LYS A 143 10.89 26.46 16.28
N ASN A 144 11.19 27.72 15.91
CA ASN A 144 10.68 28.31 14.67
C ASN A 144 11.32 27.70 13.41
N GLU A 145 12.55 27.19 13.46
CA GLU A 145 13.11 26.40 12.35
C GLU A 145 12.50 25.00 12.28
N ALA A 146 12.37 24.31 13.42
CA ALA A 146 11.74 22.98 13.51
C ALA A 146 10.29 22.99 12.97
N LEU A 147 9.48 23.97 13.37
CA LEU A 147 8.10 24.11 12.90
C LEU A 147 8.01 24.30 11.38
N LYS A 148 8.83 25.19 10.78
CA LYS A 148 8.88 25.40 9.31
C LYS A 148 9.28 24.13 8.57
N LYS A 149 10.23 23.37 9.12
CA LYS A 149 10.72 22.11 8.57
C LYS A 149 9.65 21.02 8.62
N THR A 150 8.95 20.87 9.75
CA THR A 150 7.81 19.96 9.89
C THR A 150 6.65 20.35 8.96
N GLU A 151 6.32 21.64 8.85
CA GLU A 151 5.29 22.14 7.90
C GLU A 151 5.68 21.83 6.43
N SER A 152 6.95 21.99 6.07
CA SER A 152 7.46 21.63 4.74
C SER A 152 7.38 20.13 4.47
N ILE A 153 7.65 19.28 5.46
CA ILE A 153 7.54 17.82 5.34
C ILE A 153 6.08 17.40 5.19
N LYS A 154 5.16 18.00 5.97
CA LYS A 154 3.71 17.75 5.88
C LYS A 154 3.14 18.14 4.51
N LYS A 155 3.52 19.31 3.96
CA LYS A 155 3.13 19.73 2.59
C LYS A 155 3.68 18.82 1.50
N GLU A 156 4.89 18.28 1.67
CA GLU A 156 5.44 17.31 0.73
C GLU A 156 4.71 15.96 0.82
N ALA A 157 4.37 15.49 2.02
CA ALA A 157 3.55 14.30 2.23
C ALA A 157 2.14 14.45 1.62
N GLU A 158 1.46 15.57 1.86
CA GLU A 158 0.16 15.92 1.25
C GLU A 158 0.24 15.91 -0.28
N SER A 159 1.29 16.51 -0.86
CA SER A 159 1.52 16.48 -2.31
C SER A 159 1.80 15.07 -2.86
N ILE A 160 2.29 14.13 -2.05
CA ILE A 160 2.50 12.74 -2.45
C ILE A 160 1.20 11.93 -2.32
N THR A 161 0.42 12.16 -1.26
CA THR A 161 -0.93 11.59 -1.10
C THR A 161 -1.84 11.94 -2.26
N ASN A 162 -1.90 13.23 -2.65
CA ASN A 162 -2.74 13.67 -3.77
C ASN A 162 -2.36 13.00 -5.11
N LYS A 163 -1.05 12.86 -5.39
CA LYS A 163 -0.57 12.09 -6.56
C LYS A 163 -0.88 10.60 -6.47
N THR A 164 -0.85 10.04 -5.26
CA THR A 164 -1.16 8.62 -5.03
C THR A 164 -2.64 8.37 -5.34
N GLU A 165 -3.53 9.29 -4.99
CA GLU A 165 -4.95 9.23 -5.35
C GLU A 165 -5.18 9.43 -6.87
N ASP A 166 -4.46 10.37 -7.50
CA ASP A 166 -4.39 10.52 -8.97
C ASP A 166 -3.87 9.26 -9.69
N LEU A 167 -2.97 8.49 -9.06
CA LEU A 167 -2.46 7.22 -9.59
C LEU A 167 -3.48 6.10 -9.38
N HIS A 168 -4.09 6.03 -8.20
CA HIS A 168 -5.10 5.03 -7.85
C HIS A 168 -6.32 5.09 -8.77
N GLN A 169 -6.79 6.31 -9.09
CA GLN A 169 -7.85 6.48 -10.10
C GLN A 169 -7.43 5.99 -11.49
N LYS A 170 -6.15 6.13 -11.89
CA LYS A 170 -5.67 5.59 -13.18
C LYS A 170 -5.58 4.07 -13.17
N VAL A 171 -5.17 3.48 -12.03
CA VAL A 171 -5.16 2.03 -11.79
C VAL A 171 -6.58 1.47 -11.91
N GLU A 172 -7.57 2.04 -11.21
CA GLU A 172 -8.98 1.61 -11.30
C GLU A 172 -9.52 1.72 -12.74
N ASN A 173 -9.27 2.84 -13.44
CA ASN A 173 -9.70 2.99 -14.83
C ASN A 173 -9.05 1.96 -15.76
N GLN A 174 -7.73 1.71 -15.67
CA GLN A 174 -7.07 0.69 -16.48
C GLN A 174 -7.55 -0.74 -16.15
N GLU A 175 -7.82 -1.07 -14.89
CA GLU A 175 -8.43 -2.36 -14.53
C GLU A 175 -9.80 -2.55 -15.20
N THR A 176 -10.64 -1.51 -15.25
CA THR A 176 -11.91 -1.59 -15.98
C THR A 176 -11.75 -1.71 -17.50
N GLU A 177 -10.82 -0.97 -18.12
CA GLU A 177 -10.57 -1.05 -19.56
C GLU A 177 -10.00 -2.42 -19.99
N ILE A 178 -9.06 -2.98 -19.21
CA ILE A 178 -8.52 -4.33 -19.41
C ILE A 178 -9.63 -5.38 -19.28
N LYS A 179 -10.52 -5.24 -18.29
CA LYS A 179 -11.66 -6.14 -18.12
C LYS A 179 -12.62 -6.07 -19.31
N ASP A 180 -13.01 -4.88 -19.73
CA ASP A 180 -13.91 -4.65 -20.86
C ASP A 180 -13.33 -5.19 -22.18
N LEU A 181 -12.01 -5.08 -22.39
CA LEU A 181 -11.32 -5.69 -23.54
C LEU A 181 -11.35 -7.22 -23.49
N ASN A 182 -11.12 -7.82 -22.31
CA ASN A 182 -11.17 -9.27 -22.14
C ASN A 182 -12.58 -9.83 -22.32
N ASP A 183 -13.60 -9.16 -21.78
CA ASP A 183 -15.01 -9.56 -21.93
C ASP A 183 -15.44 -9.50 -23.42
N LYS A 184 -15.11 -8.41 -24.14
CA LYS A 184 -15.33 -8.31 -25.62
C LYS A 184 -14.58 -9.38 -26.42
N THR A 185 -13.36 -9.71 -26.00
CA THR A 185 -12.54 -10.75 -26.63
C THR A 185 -13.19 -12.13 -26.46
N ALA A 186 -13.72 -12.43 -25.27
CA ALA A 186 -14.44 -13.67 -25.01
C ALA A 186 -15.74 -13.78 -25.83
N GLU A 187 -16.56 -12.72 -25.87
CA GLU A 187 -17.78 -12.67 -26.71
C GLU A 187 -17.46 -12.87 -28.20
N SER A 188 -16.40 -12.21 -28.68
CA SER A 188 -15.93 -12.32 -30.08
C SER A 188 -15.51 -13.75 -30.44
N LEU A 189 -14.75 -14.41 -29.55
CA LEU A 189 -14.33 -15.80 -29.74
C LEU A 189 -15.53 -16.77 -29.68
N GLN A 190 -16.50 -16.55 -28.78
CA GLN A 190 -17.73 -17.35 -28.73
C GLN A 190 -18.54 -17.20 -30.02
N LYS A 191 -18.75 -15.98 -30.52
CA LYS A 191 -19.42 -15.74 -31.82
C LYS A 191 -18.75 -16.53 -32.95
N ALA A 192 -17.41 -16.49 -33.00
CA ALA A 192 -16.64 -17.22 -34.01
C ALA A 192 -16.71 -18.75 -33.87
N GLU A 193 -16.81 -19.29 -32.64
CA GLU A 193 -17.03 -20.72 -32.42
C GLU A 193 -18.45 -21.14 -32.82
N GLU A 194 -19.48 -20.36 -32.48
CA GLU A 194 -20.87 -20.63 -32.84
C GLU A 194 -21.07 -20.64 -34.36
N ILE A 195 -20.50 -19.67 -35.09
CA ILE A 195 -20.51 -19.67 -36.56
C ILE A 195 -19.84 -20.93 -37.14
N LYS A 196 -18.65 -21.31 -36.64
CA LYS A 196 -17.94 -22.52 -37.09
C LYS A 196 -18.72 -23.81 -36.81
N LYS A 197 -19.36 -23.88 -35.64
CA LYS A 197 -20.21 -25.00 -35.21
C LYS A 197 -21.46 -25.13 -36.07
N ASN A 198 -22.11 -24.01 -36.41
CA ASN A 198 -23.24 -23.98 -37.33
C ASN A 198 -22.79 -24.43 -38.72
N ALA A 199 -21.76 -23.83 -39.31
CA ALA A 199 -21.24 -24.23 -40.63
C ALA A 199 -20.88 -25.74 -40.71
N ALA A 200 -20.37 -26.33 -39.62
CA ALA A 200 -20.13 -27.77 -39.53
C ALA A 200 -21.43 -28.61 -39.50
N SER A 201 -22.47 -28.17 -38.76
CA SER A 201 -23.74 -28.89 -38.67
C SER A 201 -24.54 -28.87 -39.99
N HIS A 202 -24.58 -27.72 -40.68
CA HIS A 202 -25.18 -27.60 -42.01
C HIS A 202 -24.56 -28.59 -43.02
N VAL A 203 -23.23 -28.80 -42.96
CA VAL A 203 -22.57 -29.83 -43.77
C VAL A 203 -22.92 -31.24 -43.33
N GLU A 204 -22.96 -31.54 -42.02
CA GLU A 204 -23.27 -32.90 -41.55
C GLU A 204 -24.70 -33.31 -41.92
N GLU A 205 -25.67 -32.40 -41.87
CA GLU A 205 -27.05 -32.66 -42.30
C GLU A 205 -27.17 -32.80 -43.82
N ALA A 206 -26.58 -31.87 -44.60
CA ALA A 206 -26.53 -31.97 -46.06
C ALA A 206 -25.84 -33.26 -46.54
N ASP A 207 -24.80 -33.70 -45.83
CA ASP A 207 -24.07 -34.94 -46.09
C ASP A 207 -24.93 -36.19 -45.83
N LYS A 208 -25.67 -36.21 -44.72
CA LYS A 208 -26.62 -37.30 -44.39
C LYS A 208 -27.73 -37.39 -45.42
N LYS A 209 -28.37 -36.26 -45.74
CA LYS A 209 -29.44 -36.17 -46.75
C LYS A 209 -28.95 -36.64 -48.11
N SER A 210 -27.91 -36.00 -48.66
CA SER A 210 -27.39 -36.34 -49.98
C SER A 210 -26.86 -37.77 -50.07
N GLY A 211 -26.30 -38.32 -48.99
CA GLY A 211 -25.81 -39.70 -48.93
C GLY A 211 -26.91 -40.76 -48.78
N ALA A 212 -28.08 -40.40 -48.26
CA ALA A 212 -29.28 -41.24 -48.30
C ALA A 212 -29.91 -41.19 -49.69
N ASP A 213 -30.15 -39.99 -50.22
CA ASP A 213 -30.82 -39.80 -51.51
C ASP A 213 -30.03 -40.41 -52.67
N GLN A 214 -28.69 -40.33 -52.66
CA GLN A 214 -27.83 -40.98 -53.66
C GLN A 214 -28.02 -42.50 -53.65
N LYS A 215 -28.08 -43.14 -52.48
CA LYS A 215 -28.27 -44.61 -52.38
C LYS A 215 -29.64 -45.03 -52.92
N THR A 216 -30.68 -44.23 -52.68
CA THR A 216 -32.00 -44.43 -53.27
C THR A 216 -31.93 -44.34 -54.80
N ARG A 217 -31.28 -43.30 -55.34
CA ARG A 217 -31.12 -43.14 -56.81
C ARG A 217 -30.29 -44.25 -57.45
N GLU A 218 -29.21 -44.70 -56.81
CA GLU A 218 -28.44 -45.86 -57.28
C GLU A 218 -29.25 -47.16 -57.26
N ALA A 219 -30.11 -47.35 -56.25
CA ALA A 219 -31.03 -48.49 -56.20
C ALA A 219 -32.10 -48.40 -57.30
N GLU A 220 -32.71 -47.24 -57.52
CA GLU A 220 -33.69 -47.00 -58.60
C GLU A 220 -33.07 -47.07 -60.01
N ALA A 221 -31.78 -46.74 -60.16
CA ALA A 221 -31.05 -46.93 -61.41
C ALA A 221 -30.80 -48.42 -61.68
N ARG A 222 -30.31 -49.18 -60.70
CA ARG A 222 -30.14 -50.65 -60.82
C ARG A 222 -31.47 -51.37 -60.98
N GLU A 223 -32.54 -50.89 -60.33
CA GLU A 223 -33.88 -51.43 -60.54
C GLU A 223 -34.38 -51.12 -61.95
N ARG A 224 -34.16 -49.91 -62.49
CA ARG A 224 -34.52 -49.60 -63.88
C ARG A 224 -33.66 -50.38 -64.89
N GLU A 225 -32.37 -50.58 -64.66
CA GLU A 225 -31.52 -51.41 -65.52
C GLU A 225 -31.98 -52.88 -65.49
N SER A 226 -32.27 -53.42 -64.30
CA SER A 226 -32.83 -54.76 -64.15
C SER A 226 -34.24 -54.87 -64.72
N GLN A 227 -35.10 -53.85 -64.59
CA GLN A 227 -36.42 -53.84 -65.22
C GLN A 227 -36.35 -53.58 -66.73
N ALA A 228 -35.29 -52.95 -67.25
CA ALA A 228 -35.06 -52.78 -68.68
C ALA A 228 -34.61 -54.10 -69.29
N LYS A 229 -33.63 -54.78 -68.66
CA LYS A 229 -33.25 -56.16 -68.99
C LYS A 229 -34.44 -57.08 -68.86
N ASN A 230 -35.09 -57.18 -67.71
CA ASN A 230 -36.33 -57.95 -67.53
C ASN A 230 -37.51 -57.47 -68.42
N ARG A 231 -37.45 -56.34 -69.16
CA ARG A 231 -38.44 -55.96 -70.19
C ARG A 231 -37.95 -56.20 -71.61
N GLU A 232 -36.65 -56.24 -71.85
CA GLU A 232 -36.05 -56.76 -73.08
C GLU A 232 -36.22 -58.28 -73.07
N ASP A 233 -35.83 -58.93 -71.98
CA ASP A 233 -36.13 -60.31 -71.64
C ASP A 233 -37.64 -60.57 -71.59
N ALA A 234 -38.52 -59.64 -71.14
CA ALA A 234 -39.99 -59.79 -71.18
C ALA A 234 -40.73 -59.19 -72.40
N LEU A 235 -40.00 -58.68 -73.40
CA LEU A 235 -40.48 -58.44 -74.77
C LEU A 235 -40.03 -59.58 -75.67
N THR A 236 -38.79 -60.00 -75.47
CA THR A 236 -38.27 -61.28 -75.93
C THR A 236 -39.15 -62.38 -75.37
N GLU A 237 -39.55 -62.37 -74.09
CA GLU A 237 -40.56 -63.26 -73.50
C GLU A 237 -42.02 -62.82 -73.79
N ALA A 238 -42.32 -61.60 -74.25
CA ALA A 238 -43.59 -61.41 -74.97
C ALA A 238 -43.61 -62.18 -76.30
N MET A 239 -42.46 -62.67 -76.77
CA MET A 239 -42.21 -63.52 -77.93
C MET A 239 -41.69 -64.95 -77.57
N GLU A 240 -41.26 -65.18 -76.32
CA GLU A 240 -40.54 -66.35 -75.75
C GLU A 240 -41.00 -66.76 -74.32
N ALA A 241 -41.88 -66.00 -73.65
CA ALA A 241 -42.94 -66.31 -72.63
C ALA A 241 -44.33 -66.48 -73.31
N GLN A 242 -44.27 -66.43 -74.63
CA GLN A 242 -44.64 -67.62 -75.38
C GLN A 242 -43.87 -68.94 -74.84
N GLN A 243 -43.10 -68.91 -73.65
CA GLN A 243 -42.55 -69.71 -72.40
C GLN A 243 -42.45 -69.13 -70.82
N GLU A 244 -41.39 -68.46 -70.13
CA GLU A 244 -41.05 -68.38 -68.56
C GLU A 244 -40.72 -67.03 -67.62
N GLU A 245 -39.88 -66.96 -66.46
CA GLU A 245 -39.56 -65.79 -65.40
C GLU A 245 -38.37 -65.89 -64.23
N GLU A 246 -37.87 -64.85 -63.38
CA GLU A 246 -36.74 -64.89 -62.26
C GLU A 246 -36.55 -64.08 -60.80
N ALA A 247 -35.72 -62.98 -60.52
CA ALA A 247 -34.65 -62.75 -59.36
C ALA A 247 -34.64 -61.75 -58.03
N LYS A 248 -33.58 -61.73 -57.08
CA LYS A 248 -33.51 -61.35 -55.55
C LYS A 248 -32.35 -60.40 -54.83
N LYS A 249 -32.29 -59.98 -53.48
CA LYS A 249 -31.49 -58.84 -52.69
C LYS A 249 -31.31 -58.90 -51.03
N LEU A 250 -30.68 -58.16 -49.98
CA LEU A 250 -29.56 -57.13 -49.48
C LEU A 250 -29.32 -56.82 -47.84
N GLU A 251 -28.36 -55.97 -47.21
CA GLU A 251 -27.99 -55.66 -45.67
C GLU A 251 -27.32 -54.22 -45.15
N LYS A 252 -26.68 -53.68 -43.97
CA LYS A 252 -25.95 -53.89 -42.56
C LYS A 252 -25.70 -52.62 -41.48
N LYS A 253 -24.83 -52.54 -40.34
CA LYS A 253 -24.66 -51.50 -39.10
C LYS A 253 -23.21 -51.29 -38.31
N ALA A 254 -22.67 -50.61 -37.17
CA ALA A 254 -22.80 -49.66 -35.88
C ALA A 254 -21.37 -49.22 -35.10
N GLU A 255 -20.89 -48.52 -33.93
CA GLU A 255 -21.04 -47.49 -32.70
C GLU A 255 -19.67 -47.22 -31.76
N LYS A 256 -19.21 -46.48 -30.59
CA LYS A 256 -19.32 -45.36 -29.42
C LYS A 256 -17.97 -45.14 -28.44
N ALA A 257 -17.51 -44.39 -27.30
CA ALA A 257 -17.55 -43.13 -26.30
C ALA A 257 -16.38 -43.08 -25.08
N ASP A 258 -15.92 -42.26 -23.98
CA ASP A 258 -15.77 -40.86 -23.20
C ASP A 258 -14.79 -40.85 -21.81
N LYS A 259 -14.28 -40.00 -20.75
CA LYS A 259 -13.98 -38.58 -20.02
C LYS A 259 -13.00 -38.60 -18.65
N LYS A 260 -12.45 -37.74 -17.62
CA LYS A 260 -12.12 -36.30 -16.97
C LYS A 260 -11.05 -36.18 -15.67
N VAL A 261 -10.57 -35.01 -14.99
CA VAL A 261 -9.47 -34.74 -13.84
C VAL A 261 -9.53 -33.43 -12.80
N ASP A 262 -8.78 -33.17 -11.59
CA ASP A 262 -8.46 -31.87 -10.67
C ASP A 262 -7.66 -31.98 -9.20
N LYS A 263 -7.19 -31.12 -8.12
CA LYS A 263 -6.61 -29.73 -7.53
C LYS A 263 -6.18 -29.73 -5.90
N LYS A 264 -5.62 -28.90 -4.86
CA LYS A 264 -4.91 -27.57 -4.26
C LYS A 264 -4.35 -27.65 -2.67
N GLU A 265 -3.80 -26.83 -1.61
CA GLU A 265 -3.31 -25.43 -0.97
C GLU A 265 -2.48 -25.48 0.51
N ASP A 266 -1.98 -24.64 1.57
CA ASP A 266 -1.60 -23.21 2.23
C ASP A 266 -0.81 -23.21 3.74
N LYS A 267 -0.30 -22.33 4.79
CA LYS A 267 0.14 -20.90 5.40
C LYS A 267 0.83 -20.89 6.96
N LEU A 268 1.34 -19.98 7.96
CA LEU A 268 1.96 -18.59 8.49
C LEU A 268 2.47 -18.54 10.10
N GLU A 269 3.04 -17.63 11.09
CA GLU A 269 3.69 -16.25 11.62
C GLU A 269 4.54 -16.31 13.08
N ASP A 270 5.05 -15.46 14.13
CA ASP A 270 5.21 -14.01 14.80
C ASP A 270 6.16 -13.78 16.20
N LYS A 271 6.55 -12.78 17.19
CA LYS A 271 6.85 -11.27 17.74
C LYS A 271 7.52 -11.14 19.28
N ALA A 272 7.96 -10.16 20.25
CA ALA A 272 8.51 -8.70 20.64
C ALA A 272 8.98 -8.29 22.23
N GLU A 273 9.70 -7.16 22.75
CA GLU A 273 10.10 -6.70 24.27
C GLU A 273 10.79 -5.25 24.80
N LYS A 274 10.87 -4.86 26.18
CA LYS A 274 11.67 -3.91 27.23
C LYS A 274 11.64 -2.30 27.56
N GLU A 275 11.73 -1.81 28.87
CA GLU A 275 11.75 -0.36 29.41
C GLU A 275 12.66 0.03 30.67
N ALA A 276 13.02 1.35 30.94
CA ALA A 276 13.63 1.87 32.23
C ALA A 276 13.83 3.43 32.55
N LYS A 277 13.29 4.45 31.84
CA LYS A 277 13.79 5.88 31.95
C LYS A 277 12.94 6.89 32.77
N GLU A 278 13.44 7.34 33.92
CA GLU A 278 12.86 8.48 34.68
C GLU A 278 13.84 9.62 35.04
N MET A 279 14.30 9.70 36.30
CA MET A 279 14.42 11.00 37.00
C MET A 279 15.64 11.87 36.63
N LYS A 280 15.49 12.71 35.59
CA LYS A 280 16.27 13.96 35.38
C LYS A 280 15.47 14.97 34.54
N LYS A 281 14.24 15.18 34.99
CA LYS A 281 13.04 15.40 34.18
C LYS A 281 12.10 16.38 34.95
N GLU A 282 12.14 17.70 34.72
CA GLU A 282 11.05 18.64 35.16
C GLU A 282 11.03 19.97 34.35
N ALA A 283 11.77 21.03 34.70
CA ALA A 283 11.96 22.15 33.74
C ALA A 283 12.74 21.70 32.49
N SER A 284 13.54 20.65 32.64
CA SER A 284 14.15 19.87 31.56
C SER A 284 13.40 18.54 31.27
N LYS A 285 12.14 18.41 31.75
CA LYS A 285 11.03 17.74 31.03
C LYS A 285 10.37 18.77 30.12
N GLU A 286 10.26 20.05 30.48
CA GLU A 286 9.41 21.01 29.79
C GLU A 286 10.04 21.53 28.50
N ILE A 287 11.27 22.04 28.55
CA ILE A 287 12.04 22.31 27.33
C ILE A 287 12.31 20.99 26.57
N LYS A 288 12.56 19.87 27.26
CA LYS A 288 12.59 18.52 26.63
C LYS A 288 11.21 17.85 26.46
N LYS A 289 10.12 18.63 26.48
CA LYS A 289 8.78 18.21 26.09
C LYS A 289 8.52 18.91 24.80
N GLU A 290 8.60 20.24 24.74
CA GLU A 290 8.55 20.94 23.45
C GLU A 290 9.66 20.47 22.48
N GLU A 291 10.93 20.37 22.89
CA GLU A 291 12.03 19.84 22.04
C GLU A 291 11.85 18.36 21.67
N LYS A 292 11.07 17.59 22.45
CA LYS A 292 10.80 16.17 22.20
C LYS A 292 9.53 15.96 21.37
N GLU A 293 8.52 16.78 21.58
CA GLU A 293 7.23 16.84 20.88
C GLU A 293 7.46 17.41 19.48
N LEU A 294 8.30 18.45 19.32
CA LEU A 294 8.79 18.90 18.02
C LEU A 294 9.58 17.81 17.28
N LYS A 295 10.37 16.99 17.98
CA LYS A 295 11.12 15.88 17.37
C LYS A 295 10.24 14.67 17.05
N GLU A 296 9.25 14.37 17.89
CA GLU A 296 8.24 13.35 17.63
C GLU A 296 7.33 13.78 16.47
N GLU A 297 6.95 15.05 16.36
CA GLU A 297 6.21 15.60 15.22
C GLU A 297 7.07 15.64 13.93
N GLU A 298 8.37 15.96 14.02
CA GLU A 298 9.29 15.86 12.87
C GLU A 298 9.58 14.40 12.47
N GLU A 299 9.53 13.43 13.39
CA GLU A 299 9.65 11.99 13.07
C GLU A 299 8.34 11.40 12.54
N GLU A 300 7.19 11.82 13.08
CA GLU A 300 5.85 11.44 12.62
C GLU A 300 5.60 11.97 11.20
N ALA A 301 5.85 13.26 10.93
CA ALA A 301 5.75 13.81 9.58
C ALA A 301 6.71 13.13 8.59
N LYS A 302 7.92 12.72 9.03
CA LYS A 302 8.83 11.90 8.21
C LYS A 302 8.30 10.48 7.97
N LYS A 303 7.58 9.90 8.93
CA LYS A 303 6.97 8.57 8.81
C LYS A 303 5.78 8.61 7.86
N GLU A 304 4.87 9.58 8.01
CA GLU A 304 3.79 9.87 7.05
C GLU A 304 4.35 10.06 5.63
N LYS A 305 5.38 10.91 5.47
CA LYS A 305 6.04 11.11 4.18
C LYS A 305 6.61 9.82 3.59
N LYS A 306 7.23 8.95 4.40
CA LYS A 306 7.75 7.65 3.93
C LYS A 306 6.63 6.71 3.49
N GLU A 307 5.57 6.59 4.30
CA GLU A 307 4.41 5.74 3.98
C GLU A 307 3.69 6.24 2.71
N ALA A 308 3.60 7.56 2.52
CA ALA A 308 3.12 8.15 1.26
C ALA A 308 4.06 7.80 0.08
N GLN A 309 5.38 7.90 0.24
CA GLN A 309 6.35 7.52 -0.79
C GLN A 309 6.43 6.01 -1.07
N GLU A 310 5.97 5.15 -0.17
CA GLU A 310 5.86 3.71 -0.40
C GLU A 310 4.57 3.40 -1.19
N LYS A 311 3.45 4.04 -0.84
CA LYS A 311 2.19 3.95 -1.61
C LYS A 311 2.30 4.54 -3.03
N GLU A 312 2.94 5.71 -3.21
CA GLU A 312 3.20 6.31 -4.54
C GLU A 312 3.94 5.32 -5.45
N LYS A 313 4.91 4.57 -4.90
CA LYS A 313 5.65 3.53 -5.64
C LYS A 313 4.85 2.25 -5.88
N GLU A 314 3.97 1.86 -4.96
CA GLU A 314 3.11 0.69 -5.12
C GLU A 314 2.10 0.91 -6.26
N GLU A 315 1.42 2.06 -6.28
CA GLU A 315 0.51 2.44 -7.37
C GLU A 315 1.26 2.66 -8.69
N GLU A 316 2.47 3.26 -8.68
CA GLU A 316 3.29 3.39 -9.89
C GLU A 316 3.77 2.01 -10.43
N GLN A 317 3.93 1.01 -9.56
CA GLN A 317 4.22 -0.37 -9.98
C GLN A 317 2.98 -1.07 -10.56
N LYS A 318 1.81 -0.97 -9.90
CA LYS A 318 0.53 -1.47 -10.42
C LYS A 318 0.23 -0.92 -11.80
N LEU A 319 0.33 0.40 -11.97
CA LEU A 319 0.12 1.07 -13.26
C LEU A 319 1.05 0.53 -14.35
N LYS A 320 2.33 0.26 -14.03
CA LYS A 320 3.32 -0.34 -14.95
C LYS A 320 3.09 -1.82 -15.23
N GLU A 321 2.23 -2.51 -14.49
CA GLU A 321 1.83 -3.90 -14.78
C GLU A 321 0.52 -3.94 -15.56
N LEU A 322 -0.45 -3.09 -15.21
CA LEU A 322 -1.67 -2.85 -15.99
C LEU A 322 -1.33 -2.36 -17.41
N GLU A 323 -0.39 -1.42 -17.56
CA GLU A 323 0.14 -0.99 -18.86
C GLU A 323 0.69 -2.16 -19.71
N LYS A 324 1.09 -3.29 -19.13
CA LYS A 324 1.52 -4.48 -19.89
C LYS A 324 0.34 -5.37 -20.22
N ALA A 325 -0.56 -5.58 -19.25
CA ALA A 325 -1.78 -6.37 -19.42
C ALA A 325 -2.72 -5.76 -20.47
N GLU A 326 -2.88 -4.43 -20.50
CA GLU A 326 -3.59 -3.68 -21.54
C GLU A 326 -2.98 -3.92 -22.93
N LYS A 327 -1.65 -3.83 -23.04
CA LYS A 327 -0.91 -4.11 -24.29
C LYS A 327 -0.94 -5.59 -24.70
N GLU A 328 -1.39 -6.49 -23.83
CA GLU A 328 -1.65 -7.89 -24.15
C GLU A 328 -3.13 -8.12 -24.54
N ALA A 329 -4.08 -7.58 -23.76
CA ALA A 329 -5.51 -7.59 -24.09
C ALA A 329 -5.79 -6.97 -25.47
N VAL A 330 -5.18 -5.82 -25.79
CA VAL A 330 -5.26 -5.16 -27.11
C VAL A 330 -4.62 -5.97 -28.25
N LYS A 331 -3.82 -7.01 -27.97
CA LYS A 331 -3.39 -8.00 -28.97
C LYS A 331 -4.40 -9.14 -29.09
N GLN A 332 -4.85 -9.69 -27.95
CA GLN A 332 -5.84 -10.77 -27.93
C GLN A 332 -7.16 -10.34 -28.59
N GLU A 333 -7.61 -9.10 -28.39
CA GLU A 333 -8.75 -8.50 -29.09
C GLU A 333 -8.56 -8.50 -30.62
N LYS A 334 -7.37 -8.12 -31.11
CA LYS A 334 -7.06 -8.08 -32.55
C LYS A 334 -6.92 -9.47 -33.18
N GLU A 335 -6.41 -10.43 -32.41
CA GLU A 335 -6.38 -11.84 -32.83
C GLU A 335 -7.80 -12.43 -32.86
N ALA A 336 -8.65 -12.11 -31.89
CA ALA A 336 -10.07 -12.45 -31.90
C ALA A 336 -10.84 -11.79 -33.05
N GLU A 337 -10.60 -10.50 -33.33
CA GLU A 337 -11.22 -9.78 -34.46
C GLU A 337 -10.83 -10.42 -35.81
N ALA A 338 -9.58 -10.88 -35.95
CA ALA A 338 -9.14 -11.65 -37.11
C ALA A 338 -9.85 -13.01 -37.21
N ILE A 339 -10.01 -13.72 -36.09
CA ILE A 339 -10.72 -15.01 -36.00
C ILE A 339 -12.22 -14.85 -36.34
N VAL A 340 -12.88 -13.79 -35.89
CA VAL A 340 -14.26 -13.42 -36.27
C VAL A 340 -14.34 -13.16 -37.77
N LYS A 341 -13.42 -12.36 -38.33
CA LYS A 341 -13.33 -12.09 -39.77
C LYS A 341 -13.01 -13.34 -40.61
N GLU A 342 -12.54 -14.44 -40.03
CA GLU A 342 -12.43 -15.73 -40.72
C GLU A 342 -13.70 -16.58 -40.58
N ALA A 343 -14.39 -16.50 -39.43
CA ALA A 343 -15.67 -17.15 -39.20
C ALA A 343 -16.79 -16.55 -40.08
N GLU A 344 -16.90 -15.22 -40.19
CA GLU A 344 -17.86 -14.54 -41.07
C GLU A 344 -17.61 -14.91 -42.55
N LYS A 345 -16.34 -15.00 -42.96
CA LYS A 345 -15.95 -15.55 -44.28
C LYS A 345 -16.23 -17.06 -44.44
N LEU A 346 -16.60 -17.78 -43.38
CA LEU A 346 -17.08 -19.17 -43.46
C LEU A 346 -18.60 -19.18 -43.53
N GLU A 347 -19.28 -18.26 -42.84
CA GLU A 347 -20.73 -18.00 -42.93
C GLU A 347 -21.14 -17.65 -44.37
N ASP A 348 -20.49 -16.65 -44.99
CA ASP A 348 -20.64 -16.28 -46.41
C ASP A 348 -20.58 -17.50 -47.35
N LYS A 349 -19.62 -18.39 -47.08
CA LYS A 349 -19.39 -19.59 -47.89
C LYS A 349 -20.42 -20.68 -47.61
N THR A 350 -21.01 -20.69 -46.41
CA THR A 350 -22.04 -21.64 -45.98
C THR A 350 -23.36 -21.32 -46.66
N GLU A 351 -23.83 -20.07 -46.56
CA GLU A 351 -24.99 -19.59 -47.32
C GLU A 351 -24.79 -19.86 -48.83
N SER A 352 -23.63 -19.48 -49.37
CA SER A 352 -23.31 -19.73 -50.77
C SER A 352 -23.10 -21.22 -51.12
N TYR A 353 -22.97 -22.13 -50.14
CA TYR A 353 -23.01 -23.58 -50.35
C TYR A 353 -24.45 -24.10 -50.35
N GLU A 354 -25.28 -23.64 -49.41
CA GLU A 354 -26.70 -24.01 -49.32
C GLU A 354 -27.49 -23.58 -50.56
N ASP A 355 -27.30 -22.35 -51.05
CA ASP A 355 -27.87 -21.85 -52.31
C ASP A 355 -27.59 -22.79 -53.49
N LYS A 356 -26.33 -23.26 -53.59
CA LYS A 356 -25.89 -24.14 -54.68
C LYS A 356 -26.41 -25.57 -54.50
N MET A 357 -26.58 -26.03 -53.26
CA MET A 357 -27.25 -27.31 -52.97
C MET A 357 -28.75 -27.24 -53.27
N ALA A 358 -29.43 -26.14 -52.93
CA ALA A 358 -30.84 -25.90 -53.24
C ALA A 358 -31.09 -25.80 -54.77
N ALA A 359 -30.18 -25.19 -55.52
CA ALA A 359 -30.20 -25.21 -56.98
C ALA A 359 -30.09 -26.64 -57.55
N LEU A 360 -29.19 -27.48 -56.99
CA LEU A 360 -29.04 -28.88 -57.39
C LEU A 360 -30.24 -29.76 -56.96
N ASP A 361 -30.90 -29.45 -55.85
CA ASP A 361 -32.18 -30.07 -55.45
C ASP A 361 -33.33 -29.67 -56.41
N ASN A 362 -33.33 -28.44 -56.91
CA ASN A 362 -34.31 -28.00 -57.91
C ASN A 362 -34.05 -28.57 -59.31
N ASP A 363 -32.79 -28.85 -59.69
CA ASP A 363 -32.49 -29.60 -60.90
C ASP A 363 -32.83 -31.10 -60.75
N GLN A 364 -32.64 -31.69 -59.56
CA GLN A 364 -33.03 -33.08 -59.27
C GLN A 364 -34.54 -33.29 -59.49
N LYS A 365 -35.39 -32.39 -58.94
CA LYS A 365 -36.86 -32.43 -59.14
C LYS A 365 -37.24 -32.48 -60.63
N LYS A 366 -36.52 -31.77 -61.50
CA LYS A 366 -36.77 -31.77 -62.96
C LYS A 366 -36.41 -33.10 -63.62
N ILE A 367 -35.46 -33.86 -63.07
CA ILE A 367 -35.16 -35.22 -63.52
C ILE A 367 -36.28 -36.16 -63.03
N ASP A 368 -36.68 -36.04 -61.77
CA ASP A 368 -37.68 -36.90 -61.14
C ASP A 368 -39.08 -36.73 -61.77
N GLU A 369 -39.48 -35.50 -62.09
CA GLU A 369 -40.69 -35.21 -62.87
C GLU A 369 -40.69 -35.86 -64.27
N LYS A 370 -39.54 -35.87 -64.95
CA LYS A 370 -39.39 -36.52 -66.26
C LYS A 370 -39.44 -38.05 -66.11
N ARG A 371 -38.75 -38.61 -65.11
CA ARG A 371 -38.83 -40.05 -64.77
C ARG A 371 -40.25 -40.47 -64.41
N GLY A 372 -41.01 -39.64 -63.69
CA GLY A 372 -42.42 -39.87 -63.38
C GLY A 372 -43.27 -40.02 -64.64
N LYS A 373 -43.13 -39.09 -65.60
CA LYS A 373 -43.80 -39.14 -66.91
C LYS A 373 -43.42 -40.41 -67.70
N LEU A 374 -42.13 -40.75 -67.77
CA LEU A 374 -41.68 -42.01 -68.41
C LEU A 374 -42.22 -43.27 -67.72
N LYS A 375 -42.37 -43.24 -66.39
CA LYS A 375 -42.94 -44.35 -65.62
C LYS A 375 -44.44 -44.56 -65.91
N ASP A 376 -45.15 -43.51 -66.32
CA ASP A 376 -46.54 -43.61 -66.78
C ASP A 376 -46.63 -44.01 -68.27
N ASP A 377 -45.79 -43.44 -69.15
CA ASP A 377 -45.61 -43.91 -70.54
C ASP A 377 -45.35 -45.43 -70.58
N GLN A 378 -44.44 -45.91 -69.71
CA GLN A 378 -44.10 -47.33 -69.57
C GLN A 378 -45.28 -48.17 -69.07
N LYS A 379 -46.07 -47.70 -68.10
CA LYS A 379 -47.30 -48.42 -67.67
C LYS A 379 -48.31 -48.54 -68.80
N GLU A 380 -48.42 -47.56 -69.69
CA GLU A 380 -49.29 -47.64 -70.87
C GLU A 380 -48.74 -48.62 -71.92
N LEU A 381 -47.42 -48.67 -72.08
CA LEU A 381 -46.73 -49.60 -72.95
C LEU A 381 -46.83 -51.06 -72.45
N ASP A 382 -46.55 -51.31 -71.18
CA ASP A 382 -46.70 -52.61 -70.51
C ASP A 382 -48.16 -53.14 -70.68
N LYS A 383 -49.17 -52.26 -70.57
CA LYS A 383 -50.60 -52.57 -70.83
C LYS A 383 -50.91 -52.89 -72.30
N ARG A 384 -50.10 -52.41 -73.26
CA ARG A 384 -50.23 -52.75 -74.70
C ARG A 384 -49.59 -54.09 -75.02
N ILE A 385 -48.39 -54.33 -74.48
CA ILE A 385 -47.64 -55.59 -74.60
C ILE A 385 -48.47 -56.74 -74.01
N LYS A 386 -48.94 -56.61 -72.76
CA LYS A 386 -49.82 -57.60 -72.08
C LYS A 386 -51.19 -57.83 -72.74
N LYS A 387 -51.52 -57.11 -73.83
CA LYS A 387 -52.73 -57.29 -74.63
C LYS A 387 -52.41 -57.73 -76.08
N GLY A 388 -51.15 -57.98 -76.42
CA GLY A 388 -50.70 -58.35 -77.77
C GLY A 388 -50.93 -57.28 -78.84
N LYS A 389 -51.10 -55.99 -78.46
CA LYS A 389 -51.57 -54.96 -79.40
C LYS A 389 -50.44 -54.12 -79.98
N LYS A 390 -50.23 -54.26 -81.30
CA LYS A 390 -49.29 -53.47 -82.13
C LYS A 390 -47.83 -53.59 -81.65
N LEU A 391 -47.34 -54.82 -81.51
CA LEU A 391 -46.04 -55.13 -80.91
C LEU A 391 -44.85 -54.41 -81.60
N ASP A 392 -44.87 -54.24 -82.93
CA ASP A 392 -43.80 -53.51 -83.65
C ASP A 392 -43.69 -52.05 -83.17
N LYS A 393 -44.85 -51.40 -82.97
CA LYS A 393 -44.92 -50.03 -82.43
C LYS A 393 -44.68 -49.99 -80.93
N ALA A 394 -44.94 -51.08 -80.22
CA ALA A 394 -44.55 -51.21 -78.82
C ALA A 394 -43.02 -51.26 -78.68
N LYS A 395 -42.32 -51.97 -79.57
CA LYS A 395 -40.84 -51.99 -79.62
C LYS A 395 -40.25 -50.63 -80.00
N GLU A 396 -40.86 -49.92 -80.97
CA GLU A 396 -40.47 -48.55 -81.33
C GLU A 396 -40.69 -47.54 -80.20
N ASP A 397 -41.78 -47.67 -79.43
CA ASP A 397 -42.05 -46.84 -78.26
C ASP A 397 -41.13 -47.18 -77.08
N GLN A 398 -40.82 -48.46 -76.86
CA GLN A 398 -39.89 -48.93 -75.82
C GLN A 398 -38.51 -48.29 -76.00
N ALA A 399 -37.94 -48.41 -77.21
CA ALA A 399 -36.65 -47.80 -77.53
C ALA A 399 -36.61 -46.27 -77.29
N LYS A 400 -37.73 -45.56 -77.50
CA LYS A 400 -37.84 -44.12 -77.19
C LYS A 400 -38.01 -43.83 -75.70
N ILE A 401 -38.53 -44.75 -74.90
CA ILE A 401 -38.55 -44.62 -73.44
C ILE A 401 -37.15 -44.89 -72.90
N ASP A 402 -36.44 -45.89 -73.43
CA ASP A 402 -35.09 -46.26 -73.00
C ASP A 402 -34.04 -45.20 -73.38
N GLU A 403 -34.11 -44.63 -74.60
CA GLU A 403 -33.27 -43.50 -75.01
C GLU A 403 -33.49 -42.27 -74.11
N LYS A 404 -34.74 -42.01 -73.69
CA LYS A 404 -35.04 -40.93 -72.73
C LYS A 404 -34.55 -41.26 -71.32
N ASN A 405 -34.68 -42.50 -70.86
CA ASN A 405 -34.15 -42.94 -69.56
C ASN A 405 -32.62 -42.78 -69.50
N SER A 406 -31.90 -43.28 -70.52
CA SER A 406 -30.45 -43.11 -70.64
C SER A 406 -30.02 -41.64 -70.55
N LYS A 407 -30.69 -40.73 -71.27
CA LYS A 407 -30.39 -39.28 -71.18
C LYS A 407 -30.67 -38.69 -69.80
N LEU A 408 -31.65 -39.19 -69.06
CA LEU A 408 -31.90 -38.78 -67.67
C LEU A 408 -30.88 -39.36 -66.68
N ASP A 409 -30.24 -40.46 -67.03
CA ASP A 409 -29.19 -41.08 -66.21
C ASP A 409 -27.82 -40.42 -66.47
N ASP A 410 -27.52 -40.04 -67.70
CA ASP A 410 -26.42 -39.11 -68.01
C ASP A 410 -26.58 -37.77 -67.26
N ASP A 411 -27.79 -37.20 -67.26
CA ASP A 411 -28.07 -35.94 -66.54
C ASP A 411 -28.02 -36.12 -65.01
N GLN A 412 -28.36 -37.31 -64.51
CA GLN A 412 -28.24 -37.67 -63.10
C GLN A 412 -26.77 -37.75 -62.66
N GLU A 413 -25.93 -38.46 -63.42
CA GLU A 413 -24.50 -38.59 -63.13
C GLU A 413 -23.83 -37.20 -63.07
N LYS A 414 -24.09 -36.35 -64.07
CA LYS A 414 -23.60 -34.95 -64.11
C LYS A 414 -24.08 -34.13 -62.91
N LEU A 415 -25.24 -34.43 -62.33
CA LEU A 415 -25.80 -33.73 -61.18
C LEU A 415 -25.18 -34.20 -59.86
N ASP A 416 -25.02 -35.52 -59.69
CA ASP A 416 -24.36 -36.09 -58.51
C ASP A 416 -22.85 -35.79 -58.47
N ASP A 417 -22.20 -35.75 -59.63
CA ASP A 417 -20.82 -35.31 -59.78
C ASP A 417 -20.65 -33.80 -59.45
N LYS A 418 -21.62 -32.94 -59.80
CA LYS A 418 -21.67 -31.54 -59.32
C LYS A 418 -21.82 -31.46 -57.80
N ARG A 419 -22.74 -32.23 -57.18
CA ARG A 419 -22.91 -32.30 -55.71
C ARG A 419 -21.61 -32.70 -55.02
N SER A 420 -20.98 -33.77 -55.50
CA SER A 420 -19.69 -34.28 -55.00
C SER A 420 -18.58 -33.22 -55.09
N LYS A 421 -18.45 -32.54 -56.23
CA LYS A 421 -17.46 -31.47 -56.45
C LYS A 421 -17.74 -30.22 -55.59
N LEU A 422 -18.99 -29.88 -55.33
CA LEU A 422 -19.39 -28.76 -54.46
C LEU A 422 -19.05 -29.06 -52.98
N LYS A 423 -19.51 -30.21 -52.47
CA LYS A 423 -19.19 -30.75 -51.15
C LYS A 423 -17.68 -30.82 -50.89
N LYS A 424 -16.90 -31.35 -51.85
CA LYS A 424 -15.43 -31.45 -51.76
C LYS A 424 -14.71 -30.09 -51.84
N LYS A 425 -15.37 -29.04 -52.34
CA LYS A 425 -14.86 -27.65 -52.26
C LYS A 425 -15.17 -27.03 -50.91
N PHE A 426 -16.39 -27.18 -50.40
CA PHE A 426 -16.78 -26.56 -49.13
C PHE A 426 -16.04 -27.18 -47.93
N LYS A 427 -15.84 -28.50 -47.91
CA LYS A 427 -15.02 -29.24 -46.91
C LYS A 427 -13.49 -28.98 -47.01
N LYS A 428 -13.10 -27.81 -47.51
CA LYS A 428 -11.75 -27.23 -47.41
C LYS A 428 -11.73 -25.90 -46.67
N TYR A 429 -12.90 -25.41 -46.26
CA TYR A 429 -13.07 -24.19 -45.46
C TYR A 429 -13.54 -24.50 -44.03
N LEU A 430 -14.10 -25.70 -43.83
CA LEU A 430 -14.04 -26.46 -42.58
C LEU A 430 -12.70 -27.20 -42.48
#